data_AF-A0A660M7P9-F1
#
_entry.id   AF-A0A660M7P9-F1
#
_cell.length_a   1.000
_cell.length_b   1.000
_cell.length_c   1.000
_cell.angle_alpha   90.00
_cell.angle_beta   90.00
_cell.angle_gamma   90.00
#
_symmetry.space_group_name_H-M   'P 1'
#
loop_
_entity.id
_entity.type
_entity.pdbx_description
1 polymer ?
#
loop_
_entity_poly.entity_id
_entity_poly.type
_entity_poly.pdbx_seq_one_letter_code
_entity_poly.pdbx_strand_id
1 'polypeptide(L)'
;MGSHCPDSGPGGSANCDRNYAGFSMQVASGAQLIRWYLDSMQQPWWSYKKPFATNRILWNVVQRGCGAGDVYIESKATAALYTYTPYQPNQAALANMYGLGDHCSAYGNRNFWRVWNDWFGSTQHSRPLISFRSHSSYIGWTGVIHNRGITGVTGQSKAMQALTIDGEVTYTSYSNERGWQPSVQGSMQSGTTGLGRPITAVKIQPTGTLAQAYDIYYRAHVSYIGWMGWAKNGEVAGATGGANNAIEAIEIKLVRKGTPAPESSGMAYKNIATHGDPSPLKLSLSSHVGMVGWQPEVRDEMMSGTTGQSRRIEAIKASLHNTTGLPGNIQYSSHVSYVGWQDWKQAGDVSGTTGQFRSIEAVRFLLTGKLATTYDIWYRGYSQYVGWMGWAKNGQPAGSTG
;
A
#
# COMPACT_ATOMS: atom_id res chain seq x y z
N MET A 1 1.64 -17.39 11.53
CA MET A 1 2.87 -17.32 12.35
C MET A 1 2.64 -16.29 13.42
N GLY A 2 2.68 -16.75 14.67
CA GLY A 2 2.53 -15.92 15.85
C GLY A 2 3.31 -16.57 16.98
N SER A 3 3.97 -15.75 17.78
CA SER A 3 4.45 -16.18 19.10
C SER A 3 3.33 -16.94 19.84
N HIS A 4 3.69 -18.06 20.48
CA HIS A 4 2.76 -18.92 21.21
C HIS A 4 1.55 -19.41 20.38
N CYS A 5 1.75 -19.57 19.08
CA CYS A 5 0.81 -20.26 18.21
C CYS A 5 1.50 -21.42 17.47
N PRO A 6 1.40 -22.66 17.99
CA PRO A 6 2.03 -23.81 17.36
C PRO A 6 1.36 -24.10 16.01
N ASP A 7 2.18 -24.43 15.00
CA ASP A 7 1.71 -24.79 13.65
C ASP A 7 0.80 -26.04 13.66
N SER A 8 0.88 -26.89 14.70
CA SER A 8 -0.01 -28.03 14.91
C SER A 8 -0.15 -28.37 16.40
N GLY A 9 -1.39 -28.47 16.89
CA GLY A 9 -1.76 -29.03 18.18
C GLY A 9 -2.38 -30.43 18.04
N PRO A 10 -2.85 -31.06 19.14
CA PRO A 10 -3.52 -32.35 19.08
C PRO A 10 -4.65 -32.34 18.05
N GLY A 11 -4.65 -33.30 17.10
CA GLY A 11 -5.64 -33.35 16.01
C GLY A 11 -5.42 -32.35 14.87
N GLY A 12 -4.26 -31.66 14.80
CA GLY A 12 -3.93 -30.74 13.72
C GLY A 12 -4.48 -29.31 13.89
N SER A 13 -5.03 -28.96 15.05
CA SER A 13 -5.51 -27.60 15.30
C SER A 13 -4.38 -26.68 15.79
N ALA A 14 -4.13 -25.58 15.09
CA ALA A 14 -3.19 -24.54 15.55
C ALA A 14 -3.83 -23.75 16.71
N ASN A 15 -3.62 -24.20 17.95
CA ASN A 15 -4.21 -23.58 19.14
C ASN A 15 -3.31 -22.44 19.64
N CYS A 16 -3.52 -21.22 19.14
CA CYS A 16 -2.82 -20.05 19.67
C CYS A 16 -3.23 -19.74 21.11
N ASP A 17 -2.26 -19.39 21.97
CA ASP A 17 -2.54 -18.93 23.32
C ASP A 17 -3.21 -17.55 23.28
N ARG A 18 -4.42 -17.46 23.86
CA ARG A 18 -5.21 -16.23 23.90
C ARG A 18 -4.55 -15.11 24.70
N ASN A 19 -3.66 -15.43 25.65
CA ASN A 19 -2.92 -14.43 26.42
C ASN A 19 -1.90 -13.65 25.58
N TYR A 20 -1.55 -14.19 24.40
CA TYR A 20 -0.65 -13.56 23.44
C TYR A 20 -1.41 -12.98 22.24
N ALA A 21 -2.74 -12.83 22.35
CA ALA A 21 -3.53 -12.18 21.30
C ALA A 21 -3.21 -10.67 21.21
N GLY A 22 -3.30 -10.12 19.99
CA GLY A 22 -3.06 -8.70 19.74
C GLY A 22 -1.68 -8.40 19.16
N PHE A 23 -1.62 -7.39 18.29
CA PHE A 23 -0.44 -7.07 17.49
C PHE A 23 0.80 -6.75 18.33
N SER A 24 0.68 -5.88 19.33
CA SER A 24 1.81 -5.47 20.17
C SER A 24 2.41 -6.65 20.94
N MET A 25 1.56 -7.49 21.52
CA MET A 25 1.97 -8.69 22.24
C MET A 25 2.68 -9.68 21.32
N GLN A 26 2.13 -9.93 20.13
CA GLN A 26 2.73 -10.82 19.12
C GLN A 26 4.11 -10.35 18.66
N VAL A 27 4.28 -9.05 18.43
CA VAL A 27 5.58 -8.47 18.03
C VAL A 27 6.59 -8.56 19.17
N ALA A 28 6.19 -8.17 20.39
CA ALA A 28 7.10 -8.15 21.54
C ALA A 28 7.57 -9.57 21.92
N SER A 29 6.64 -10.52 22.05
CA SER A 29 6.99 -11.89 22.42
C SER A 29 7.68 -12.66 21.28
N GLY A 30 7.34 -12.37 20.01
CA GLY A 30 8.10 -12.86 18.87
C GLY A 30 9.58 -12.40 18.89
N ALA A 31 9.81 -11.12 19.19
CA ALA A 31 11.16 -10.58 19.34
C ALA A 31 11.91 -11.22 20.52
N GLN A 32 11.25 -11.46 21.65
CA GLN A 32 11.82 -12.16 22.80
C GLN A 32 12.21 -13.60 22.47
N LEU A 33 11.35 -14.33 21.76
CA LEU A 33 11.61 -15.70 21.29
C LEU A 33 12.86 -15.77 20.39
N ILE A 34 12.93 -14.87 19.39
CA ILE A 34 14.10 -14.80 18.50
C ILE A 34 15.36 -14.47 19.31
N ARG A 35 15.29 -13.53 20.26
CA ARG A 35 16.43 -13.21 21.11
C ARG A 35 16.90 -14.42 21.92
N TRP A 36 15.96 -15.14 22.53
CA TRP A 36 16.26 -16.37 23.27
C TRP A 36 16.93 -17.44 22.40
N TYR A 37 16.48 -17.62 21.14
CA TYR A 37 17.16 -18.52 20.20
C TYR A 37 18.60 -18.10 19.93
N LEU A 38 18.83 -16.81 19.66
CA LEU A 38 20.15 -16.27 19.36
C LEU A 38 21.13 -16.40 20.54
N ASP A 39 20.63 -16.28 21.76
CA ASP A 39 21.42 -16.47 22.99
C ASP A 39 21.68 -17.95 23.26
N SER A 40 20.68 -18.80 23.07
CA SER A 40 20.80 -20.26 23.25
C SER A 40 21.79 -20.89 22.26
N MET A 41 21.85 -20.41 21.01
CA MET A 41 22.79 -20.89 19.99
C MET A 41 24.27 -20.71 20.36
N GLN A 42 24.58 -19.89 21.36
CA GLN A 42 25.96 -19.67 21.84
C GLN A 42 26.33 -20.64 22.96
N GLN A 43 25.36 -21.40 23.48
CA GLN A 43 25.57 -22.27 24.62
C GLN A 43 26.04 -23.67 24.21
N PRO A 44 26.92 -24.34 24.99
CA PRO A 44 27.45 -25.67 24.67
C PRO A 44 26.39 -26.76 24.52
N TRP A 45 25.27 -26.62 25.23
CA TRP A 45 24.16 -27.59 25.23
C TRP A 45 23.23 -27.46 24.02
N TRP A 46 23.35 -26.40 23.22
CA TRP A 46 22.48 -26.18 22.06
C TRP A 46 22.97 -26.96 20.83
N SER A 47 22.24 -28.02 20.48
CA SER A 47 22.53 -28.87 19.31
C SER A 47 21.54 -28.68 18.16
N TYR A 48 20.49 -27.88 18.36
CA TYR A 48 19.34 -27.80 17.45
C TYR A 48 19.52 -26.70 16.38
N LYS A 49 19.50 -27.06 15.09
CA LYS A 49 19.62 -26.12 13.95
C LYS A 49 20.79 -25.13 14.09
N LYS A 50 22.03 -25.65 14.10
CA LYS A 50 23.23 -24.83 14.31
C LYS A 50 23.48 -23.87 13.14
N PRO A 51 23.78 -22.58 13.39
CA PRO A 51 24.24 -21.69 12.33
C PRO A 51 25.66 -22.06 11.87
N PHE A 52 26.00 -21.69 10.65
CA PHE A 52 27.29 -21.94 9.98
C PHE A 52 27.66 -23.43 9.91
N ALA A 53 26.64 -24.28 9.80
CA ALA A 53 26.79 -25.72 9.73
C ALA A 53 25.72 -26.34 8.84
N THR A 54 26.03 -27.53 8.32
CA THR A 54 25.05 -28.37 7.63
C THR A 54 24.15 -29.04 8.66
N ASN A 55 22.85 -28.86 8.50
CA ASN A 55 21.83 -29.43 9.36
C ASN A 55 20.90 -30.31 8.53
N ARG A 56 20.53 -31.47 9.08
CA ARG A 56 19.49 -32.30 8.48
C ARG A 56 18.12 -31.74 8.86
N ILE A 57 17.35 -31.30 7.87
CA ILE A 57 16.05 -30.65 8.06
C ILE A 57 14.97 -31.46 7.35
N LEU A 58 13.90 -31.79 8.08
CA LEU A 58 12.80 -32.60 7.59
C LEU A 58 12.06 -31.88 6.46
N TRP A 59 11.49 -32.63 5.53
CA TRP A 59 10.58 -32.07 4.52
C TRP A 59 9.18 -31.81 5.09
N ASN A 60 8.78 -32.62 6.07
CA ASN A 60 7.50 -32.51 6.78
C ASN A 60 7.65 -33.05 8.21
N VAL A 61 7.00 -32.43 9.19
CA VAL A 61 7.03 -32.84 10.60
C VAL A 61 5.78 -33.58 11.06
N VAL A 62 4.71 -33.55 10.26
CA VAL A 62 3.42 -34.20 10.57
C VAL A 62 3.28 -35.51 9.80
N GLN A 63 3.68 -35.50 8.53
CA GLN A 63 3.54 -36.65 7.62
C GLN A 63 4.70 -37.63 7.76
N ARG A 64 4.38 -38.93 7.83
CA ARG A 64 5.36 -40.01 7.97
C ARG A 64 6.00 -40.36 6.62
N GLY A 65 7.24 -40.84 6.65
CA GLY A 65 7.93 -41.34 5.44
C GLY A 65 8.52 -40.26 4.51
N CYS A 66 8.32 -38.98 4.81
CA CYS A 66 8.78 -37.90 3.93
C CYS A 66 10.30 -37.69 3.92
N GLY A 67 11.00 -38.04 5.00
CA GLY A 67 12.45 -37.90 5.09
C GLY A 67 12.94 -36.47 5.34
N ALA A 68 14.22 -36.23 5.02
CA ALA A 68 14.93 -34.98 5.25
C ALA A 68 15.95 -34.71 4.15
N GLY A 69 16.36 -33.46 4.01
CA GLY A 69 17.52 -33.03 3.23
C GLY A 69 18.55 -32.33 4.10
N ASP A 70 19.74 -32.16 3.56
CA ASP A 70 20.83 -31.45 4.22
C ASP A 70 20.83 -29.98 3.79
N VAL A 71 20.86 -29.06 4.76
CA VAL A 71 20.82 -27.61 4.54
C VAL A 71 22.00 -26.98 5.26
N TYR A 72 22.88 -26.31 4.51
CA TYR A 72 23.88 -25.44 5.11
C TYR A 72 23.20 -24.13 5.56
N ILE A 73 23.23 -23.86 6.86
CA ILE A 73 22.60 -22.67 7.43
C ILE A 73 23.63 -21.55 7.52
N GLU A 74 23.55 -20.56 6.63
CA GLU A 74 24.56 -19.50 6.51
C GLU A 74 24.49 -18.40 7.58
N SER A 75 23.41 -18.31 8.35
CA SER A 75 23.24 -17.22 9.32
C SER A 75 22.48 -17.64 10.57
N LYS A 76 22.73 -16.92 11.68
CA LYS A 76 21.97 -17.06 12.93
C LYS A 76 20.47 -16.77 12.74
N ALA A 77 20.11 -15.85 11.85
CA ALA A 77 18.71 -15.56 11.53
C ALA A 77 18.02 -16.75 10.85
N THR A 78 18.70 -17.42 9.92
CA THR A 78 18.16 -18.62 9.26
C THR A 78 18.09 -19.80 10.22
N ALA A 79 19.06 -19.93 11.14
CA ALA A 79 19.01 -20.91 12.23
C ALA A 79 17.79 -20.68 13.15
N ALA A 80 17.50 -19.42 13.49
CA ALA A 80 16.35 -19.07 14.33
C ALA A 80 15.03 -19.35 13.60
N LEU A 81 14.96 -19.08 12.29
CA LEU A 81 13.81 -19.46 11.45
C LEU A 81 13.58 -20.98 11.51
N TYR A 82 14.58 -21.80 11.21
CA TYR A 82 14.45 -23.26 11.27
C TYR A 82 14.27 -23.82 12.69
N THR A 83 14.61 -23.06 13.73
CA THR A 83 14.29 -23.43 15.11
C THR A 83 12.78 -23.33 15.35
N TYR A 84 12.15 -22.28 14.82
CA TYR A 84 10.72 -22.04 14.95
C TYR A 84 9.88 -22.90 13.97
N THR A 85 10.33 -23.03 12.72
CA THR A 85 9.68 -23.82 11.65
C THR A 85 10.63 -24.91 11.16
N PRO A 86 10.68 -26.09 11.83
CA PRO A 86 11.77 -27.06 11.67
C PRO A 86 11.65 -27.99 10.45
N TYR A 87 11.14 -27.46 9.34
CA TYR A 87 10.97 -28.16 8.07
C TYR A 87 11.38 -27.28 6.89
N GLN A 88 11.90 -27.88 5.83
CA GLN A 88 12.26 -27.22 4.57
C GLN A 88 11.30 -27.66 3.45
N PRO A 89 11.09 -26.84 2.40
CA PRO A 89 10.23 -27.24 1.29
C PRO A 89 10.86 -28.32 0.43
N ASN A 90 10.10 -29.37 0.11
CA ASN A 90 10.53 -30.39 -0.85
C ASN A 90 10.43 -29.90 -2.30
N GLN A 91 10.97 -30.71 -3.23
CA GLN A 91 11.02 -30.36 -4.64
C GLN A 91 9.63 -30.05 -5.24
N ALA A 92 8.58 -30.80 -4.86
CA ALA A 92 7.22 -30.54 -5.32
C ALA A 92 6.70 -29.17 -4.87
N ALA A 93 6.97 -28.77 -3.63
CA ALA A 93 6.60 -27.46 -3.12
C ALA A 93 7.35 -26.32 -3.84
N LEU A 94 8.61 -26.55 -4.21
CA LEU A 94 9.45 -25.61 -4.94
C LEU A 94 9.06 -25.48 -6.42
N ALA A 95 8.64 -26.58 -7.05
CA ALA A 95 8.15 -26.59 -8.43
C ALA A 95 6.85 -25.81 -8.61
N ASN A 96 6.06 -25.65 -7.55
CA ASN A 96 4.81 -24.89 -7.55
C ASN A 96 4.78 -23.81 -6.45
N MET A 97 5.54 -22.73 -6.65
CA MET A 97 5.71 -21.67 -5.64
C MET A 97 4.39 -21.05 -5.14
N TYR A 98 3.39 -20.87 -6.00
CA TYR A 98 2.12 -20.22 -5.64
C TYR A 98 0.97 -21.21 -5.41
N GLY A 99 1.23 -22.51 -5.51
CA GLY A 99 0.22 -23.55 -5.34
C GLY A 99 0.60 -24.62 -4.33
N LEU A 100 -0.13 -25.73 -4.41
CA LEU A 100 0.10 -26.92 -3.59
C LEU A 100 1.16 -27.81 -4.24
N GLY A 101 1.95 -28.47 -3.40
CA GLY A 101 2.84 -29.55 -3.80
C GLY A 101 2.23 -30.92 -3.50
N ASP A 102 3.07 -31.90 -3.20
CA ASP A 102 2.65 -33.27 -2.89
C ASP A 102 2.33 -33.47 -1.39
N HIS A 103 2.04 -34.71 -1.00
CA HIS A 103 1.73 -35.07 0.39
C HIS A 103 2.87 -34.80 1.38
N CYS A 104 4.11 -34.64 0.92
CA CYS A 104 5.27 -34.32 1.75
C CYS A 104 5.61 -32.82 1.76
N SER A 105 4.91 -32.00 0.99
CA SER A 105 5.14 -30.57 0.94
C SER A 105 4.76 -29.87 2.26
N ALA A 106 5.68 -29.09 2.80
CA ALA A 106 5.46 -28.16 3.90
C ALA A 106 5.67 -26.71 3.42
N TYR A 107 4.82 -25.79 3.89
CA TYR A 107 4.67 -24.49 3.25
C TYR A 107 5.21 -23.31 4.05
N GLY A 108 5.43 -23.43 5.37
CA GLY A 108 5.84 -22.31 6.23
C GLY A 108 7.05 -21.53 5.70
N ASN A 109 8.22 -22.18 5.62
CA ASN A 109 9.45 -21.52 5.16
C ASN A 109 9.40 -21.13 3.67
N ARG A 110 8.76 -21.93 2.80
CA ARG A 110 8.55 -21.56 1.38
C ARG A 110 7.71 -20.31 1.25
N ASN A 111 6.56 -20.26 1.92
CA ASN A 111 5.63 -19.14 1.83
C ASN A 111 6.25 -17.90 2.47
N PHE A 112 6.98 -18.05 3.58
CA PHE A 112 7.73 -16.95 4.17
C PHE A 112 8.72 -16.36 3.15
N TRP A 113 9.56 -17.20 2.54
CA TRP A 113 10.50 -16.76 1.51
C TRP A 113 9.80 -16.15 0.29
N ARG A 114 8.72 -16.76 -0.19
CA ARG A 114 7.94 -16.25 -1.34
C ARG A 114 7.36 -14.88 -1.06
N VAL A 115 6.67 -14.71 0.08
CA VAL A 115 6.07 -13.42 0.48
C VAL A 115 7.16 -12.37 0.67
N TRP A 116 8.28 -12.74 1.32
CA TRP A 116 9.42 -11.85 1.46
C TRP A 116 9.96 -11.43 0.08
N ASN A 117 10.16 -12.39 -0.83
CA ASN A 117 10.69 -12.12 -2.16
C ASN A 117 9.71 -11.30 -3.03
N ASP A 118 8.40 -11.54 -2.90
CA ASP A 118 7.34 -10.76 -3.55
C ASP A 118 7.37 -9.29 -3.07
N TRP A 119 7.69 -9.04 -1.79
CA TRP A 119 7.66 -7.69 -1.21
C TRP A 119 9.00 -6.96 -1.33
N PHE A 120 10.09 -7.65 -0.98
CA PHE A 120 11.42 -7.09 -0.76
C PHE A 120 12.47 -7.54 -1.79
N GLY A 121 12.19 -8.58 -2.59
CA GLY A 121 13.14 -9.13 -3.56
C GLY A 121 14.09 -10.20 -3.01
N SER A 122 15.10 -10.56 -3.82
CA SER A 122 16.00 -11.70 -3.56
C SER A 122 16.81 -11.55 -2.26
N THR A 123 16.94 -12.64 -1.52
CA THR A 123 17.71 -12.72 -0.26
C THR A 123 19.17 -13.13 -0.45
N GLN A 124 19.57 -13.62 -1.63
CA GLN A 124 20.90 -14.20 -1.86
C GLN A 124 21.93 -13.15 -2.28
N HIS A 125 21.54 -12.27 -3.20
CA HIS A 125 22.33 -11.11 -3.62
C HIS A 125 21.36 -10.09 -4.17
N SER A 126 21.35 -8.88 -3.61
CA SER A 126 20.95 -7.74 -4.42
C SER A 126 21.88 -6.59 -4.12
N ARG A 127 22.80 -6.32 -5.06
CA ARG A 127 23.00 -4.91 -5.38
C ARG A 127 21.61 -4.39 -5.78
N PRO A 128 21.12 -3.32 -5.14
CA PRO A 128 19.85 -2.74 -5.56
C PRO A 128 19.93 -2.43 -7.06
N LEU A 129 18.97 -2.94 -7.83
CA LEU A 129 18.90 -2.67 -9.27
C LEU A 129 18.57 -1.20 -9.51
N ILE A 130 17.71 -0.67 -8.63
CA ILE A 130 17.47 0.77 -8.50
C ILE A 130 17.45 1.16 -7.01
N SER A 131 17.89 2.38 -6.73
CA SER A 131 17.76 3.01 -5.42
C SER A 131 17.15 4.39 -5.57
N PHE A 132 16.19 4.77 -4.75
CA PHE A 132 15.50 6.06 -4.90
C PHE A 132 15.19 6.73 -3.58
N ARG A 133 15.06 8.05 -3.63
CA ARG A 133 14.64 8.91 -2.53
C ARG A 133 14.06 10.21 -3.09
N SER A 134 13.38 10.97 -2.26
CA SER A 134 12.78 12.25 -2.62
C SER A 134 13.09 13.32 -1.60
N HIS A 135 13.02 14.57 -2.04
CA HIS A 135 13.10 15.73 -1.18
C HIS A 135 11.70 16.33 -0.98
N SER A 136 11.17 16.24 0.23
CA SER A 136 9.88 16.85 0.61
C SER A 136 10.09 18.19 1.28
N SER A 137 9.22 19.16 1.01
CA SER A 137 9.30 20.49 1.61
C SER A 137 9.29 20.40 3.15
N TYR A 138 10.15 21.19 3.81
CA TYR A 138 10.35 21.23 5.27
C TYR A 138 10.84 19.93 5.94
N ILE A 139 10.93 18.82 5.21
CA ILE A 139 11.45 17.53 5.72
C ILE A 139 12.88 17.30 5.21
N GLY A 140 13.15 17.68 3.96
CA GLY A 140 14.41 17.40 3.30
C GLY A 140 14.39 16.05 2.57
N TRP A 141 15.58 15.48 2.37
CA TRP A 141 15.74 14.19 1.72
C TRP A 141 15.30 13.04 2.62
N THR A 142 14.49 12.14 2.08
CA THR A 142 14.12 10.88 2.74
C THR A 142 15.30 9.90 2.76
N GLY A 143 15.14 8.83 3.56
CA GLY A 143 15.98 7.64 3.46
C GLY A 143 15.94 7.01 2.05
N VAL A 144 16.97 6.24 1.74
CA VAL A 144 17.09 5.53 0.45
C VAL A 144 16.26 4.25 0.48
N ILE A 145 15.52 4.03 -0.60
CA ILE A 145 14.65 2.87 -0.81
C ILE A 145 15.19 2.09 -2.01
N HIS A 146 15.07 0.77 -1.98
CA HIS A 146 15.63 -0.10 -3.02
C HIS A 146 14.53 -0.88 -3.72
N ASN A 147 14.55 -0.89 -5.06
CA ASN A 147 13.70 -1.68 -5.96
C ASN A 147 12.17 -1.45 -5.88
N ARG A 148 11.59 -1.45 -4.67
CA ARG A 148 10.16 -1.33 -4.40
C ARG A 148 9.92 -0.54 -3.12
N GLY A 149 8.98 0.41 -3.13
CA GLY A 149 8.57 1.14 -1.93
C GLY A 149 8.07 2.55 -2.22
N ILE A 150 7.82 3.32 -1.15
CA ILE A 150 7.24 4.67 -1.20
C ILE A 150 8.26 5.68 -0.69
N THR A 151 8.58 6.69 -1.51
CA THR A 151 9.35 7.86 -1.09
C THR A 151 8.46 9.09 -0.98
N GLY A 152 8.72 9.94 0.01
CA GLY A 152 7.90 11.11 0.34
C GLY A 152 6.97 10.87 1.53
N VAL A 153 6.02 11.77 1.75
CA VAL A 153 5.05 11.67 2.84
C VAL A 153 3.65 11.87 2.29
N THR A 154 2.66 11.16 2.82
CA THR A 154 1.26 11.33 2.38
C THR A 154 0.45 12.06 3.43
N GLY A 155 -0.48 12.90 2.98
CA GLY A 155 -1.50 13.53 3.82
C GLY A 155 -1.00 14.62 4.75
N GLN A 156 0.31 14.92 4.81
CA GLN A 156 0.86 16.01 5.62
C GLN A 156 0.92 17.36 4.86
N SER A 157 0.40 17.40 3.63
CA SER A 157 0.47 18.59 2.75
C SER A 157 1.91 19.07 2.53
N LYS A 158 2.86 18.13 2.51
CA LYS A 158 4.28 18.41 2.23
C LYS A 158 4.59 17.99 0.80
N ALA A 159 4.70 19.00 -0.05
CA ALA A 159 4.99 18.78 -1.45
C ALA A 159 6.42 18.26 -1.67
N MET A 160 6.55 17.26 -2.53
CA MET A 160 7.80 16.82 -3.11
C MET A 160 8.35 17.90 -4.04
N GLN A 161 9.63 18.23 -3.89
CA GLN A 161 10.29 19.26 -4.70
C GLN A 161 11.35 18.66 -5.65
N ALA A 162 11.88 17.49 -5.30
CA ALA A 162 12.85 16.79 -6.12
C ALA A 162 12.87 15.27 -5.83
N LEU A 163 13.44 14.50 -6.75
CA LEU A 163 13.74 13.08 -6.58
C LEU A 163 15.09 12.70 -7.20
N THR A 164 15.67 11.62 -6.68
CA THR A 164 16.84 10.94 -7.26
C THR A 164 16.55 9.45 -7.37
N ILE A 165 16.90 8.87 -8.50
CA ILE A 165 16.87 7.43 -8.79
C ILE A 165 18.25 7.03 -9.32
N ASP A 166 18.86 6.05 -8.66
CA ASP A 166 20.07 5.35 -9.06
C ASP A 166 19.75 4.07 -9.83
N GLY A 167 20.67 3.63 -10.67
CA GLY A 167 20.52 2.45 -11.54
C GLY A 167 20.35 2.81 -13.02
N GLU A 168 20.09 1.79 -13.85
CA GLU A 168 19.84 1.94 -15.29
C GLU A 168 18.42 2.46 -15.56
N VAL A 169 18.20 3.72 -15.20
CA VAL A 169 16.91 4.41 -15.31
C VAL A 169 17.13 5.84 -15.76
N THR A 170 16.32 6.31 -16.71
CA THR A 170 16.14 7.73 -16.99
C THR A 170 14.85 8.23 -16.39
N TYR A 171 14.86 9.45 -15.85
CA TYR A 171 13.70 10.03 -15.21
C TYR A 171 13.68 11.54 -15.34
N THR A 172 12.47 12.11 -15.28
CA THR A 172 12.26 13.55 -15.28
C THR A 172 11.03 13.90 -14.44
N SER A 173 10.97 15.15 -14.01
CA SER A 173 9.87 15.74 -13.28
C SER A 173 9.35 16.99 -13.99
N TYR A 174 8.07 17.26 -13.78
CA TYR A 174 7.37 18.45 -14.23
C TYR A 174 7.08 19.34 -13.02
N SER A 175 7.29 20.64 -13.14
CA SER A 175 6.73 21.63 -12.21
C SER A 175 5.88 22.65 -12.98
N ASN A 176 4.86 23.21 -12.33
CA ASN A 176 3.95 24.16 -12.99
C ASN A 176 4.70 25.40 -13.54
N GLU A 177 5.80 25.80 -12.90
CA GLU A 177 6.59 26.97 -13.29
C GLU A 177 7.60 26.71 -14.41
N ARG A 178 7.99 25.45 -14.64
CA ARG A 178 9.09 25.10 -15.57
C ARG A 178 8.69 24.13 -16.66
N GLY A 179 7.52 23.51 -16.55
CA GLY A 179 7.17 22.38 -17.39
C GLY A 179 8.06 21.16 -17.13
N TRP A 180 8.20 20.30 -18.14
CA TRP A 180 9.11 19.15 -18.10
C TRP A 180 10.55 19.60 -18.07
N GLN A 181 11.30 19.12 -17.09
CA GLN A 181 12.74 19.35 -17.00
C GLN A 181 13.50 18.34 -17.88
N PRO A 182 14.78 18.59 -18.19
CA PRO A 182 15.61 17.60 -18.89
C PRO A 182 15.62 16.26 -18.15
N SER A 183 15.70 15.16 -18.92
CA SER A 183 15.83 13.82 -18.34
C SER A 183 17.20 13.63 -17.73
N VAL A 184 17.24 12.98 -16.57
CA VAL A 184 18.44 12.69 -15.80
C VAL A 184 18.57 11.18 -15.54
N GLN A 185 19.74 10.74 -15.06
CA GLN A 185 20.09 9.34 -14.77
C GLN A 185 21.15 9.31 -13.64
N GLY A 186 21.50 8.12 -13.12
CA GLY A 186 22.65 7.95 -12.23
C GLY A 186 22.63 8.84 -10.98
N SER A 187 21.53 8.81 -10.23
CA SER A 187 21.34 9.60 -9.00
C SER A 187 21.34 11.13 -9.15
N MET A 188 21.38 11.68 -10.36
CA MET A 188 21.26 13.12 -10.59
C MET A 188 19.88 13.65 -10.18
N GLN A 189 19.82 14.79 -9.51
CA GLN A 189 18.55 15.37 -9.07
C GLN A 189 17.64 15.76 -10.24
N SER A 190 16.37 15.33 -10.19
CA SER A 190 15.28 15.92 -10.96
C SER A 190 14.39 16.75 -10.03
N GLY A 191 14.03 17.97 -10.43
CA GLY A 191 13.35 18.94 -9.57
C GLY A 191 14.33 19.92 -8.89
N THR A 192 13.82 20.70 -7.94
CA THR A 192 14.61 21.73 -7.24
C THR A 192 14.40 21.67 -5.75
N THR A 193 15.47 21.73 -4.96
CA THR A 193 15.39 21.81 -3.50
C THR A 193 15.40 23.26 -3.03
N GLY A 194 14.60 23.60 -2.01
CA GLY A 194 14.67 24.89 -1.32
C GLY A 194 14.07 26.10 -2.05
N LEU A 195 13.57 25.93 -3.29
CA LEU A 195 13.00 27.02 -4.08
C LEU A 195 11.47 27.15 -3.99
N GLY A 196 10.81 26.31 -3.18
CA GLY A 196 9.35 26.33 -3.05
C GLY A 196 8.60 25.89 -4.32
N ARG A 197 9.27 25.19 -5.25
CA ARG A 197 8.71 24.74 -6.53
C ARG A 197 8.42 23.24 -6.46
N PRO A 198 7.18 22.82 -6.17
CA PRO A 198 6.85 21.42 -6.07
C PRO A 198 6.76 20.77 -7.45
N ILE A 199 7.15 19.50 -7.54
CA ILE A 199 6.90 18.70 -8.74
C ILE A 199 5.46 18.19 -8.73
N THR A 200 4.84 18.12 -9.90
CA THR A 200 3.41 17.77 -10.06
C THR A 200 3.20 16.56 -10.97
N ALA A 201 4.19 16.21 -11.79
CA ALA A 201 4.23 14.95 -12.54
C ALA A 201 5.65 14.40 -12.70
N VAL A 202 5.78 13.11 -12.95
CA VAL A 202 7.05 12.41 -13.19
C VAL A 202 6.95 11.40 -14.33
N LYS A 203 8.09 11.10 -14.96
CA LYS A 203 8.30 9.96 -15.87
C LYS A 203 9.53 9.20 -15.41
N ILE A 204 9.46 7.88 -15.41
CA ILE A 204 10.51 6.96 -14.99
C ILE A 204 10.58 5.82 -16.00
N GLN A 205 11.73 5.67 -16.66
CA GLN A 205 11.93 4.73 -17.76
C GLN A 205 13.17 3.85 -17.46
N PRO A 206 13.02 2.51 -17.34
CA PRO A 206 14.20 1.65 -17.30
C PRO A 206 14.97 1.74 -18.61
N THR A 207 16.29 1.64 -18.54
CA THR A 207 17.21 1.63 -19.69
C THR A 207 18.12 0.40 -19.65
N GLY A 208 18.97 0.23 -20.67
CA GLY A 208 20.03 -0.78 -20.68
C GLY A 208 19.54 -2.22 -20.46
N THR A 209 20.31 -2.96 -19.66
CA THR A 209 20.01 -4.34 -19.27
C THR A 209 18.78 -4.43 -18.36
N LEU A 210 18.52 -3.40 -17.55
CA LEU A 210 17.33 -3.34 -16.70
C LEU A 210 16.05 -3.33 -17.55
N ALA A 211 16.01 -2.56 -18.63
CA ALA A 211 14.88 -2.49 -19.55
C ALA A 211 14.60 -3.79 -20.30
N GLN A 212 15.60 -4.67 -20.44
CA GLN A 212 15.43 -5.98 -21.09
C GLN A 212 14.73 -6.98 -20.16
N ALA A 213 15.03 -6.93 -18.85
CA ALA A 213 14.56 -7.92 -17.90
C ALA A 213 13.40 -7.46 -17.01
N TYR A 214 13.18 -6.15 -16.85
CA TYR A 214 12.24 -5.58 -15.89
C TYR A 214 11.28 -4.55 -16.51
N ASP A 215 10.15 -4.37 -15.85
CA ASP A 215 9.23 -3.25 -15.97
C ASP A 215 9.26 -2.44 -14.66
N ILE A 216 9.16 -1.11 -14.77
CA ILE A 216 8.99 -0.21 -13.63
C ILE A 216 7.55 0.30 -13.65
N TYR A 217 6.79 -0.08 -12.63
CA TYR A 217 5.49 0.51 -12.31
C TYR A 217 5.66 1.59 -11.24
N TYR A 218 5.01 2.72 -11.41
CA TYR A 218 5.07 3.81 -10.44
C TYR A 218 3.77 4.60 -10.42
N ARG A 219 3.43 5.17 -9.26
CA ARG A 219 2.26 6.04 -9.11
C ARG A 219 2.57 7.20 -8.18
N ALA A 220 1.91 8.32 -8.42
CA ALA A 220 2.01 9.51 -7.58
C ALA A 220 0.86 9.55 -6.58
N HIS A 221 1.17 9.96 -5.35
CA HIS A 221 0.20 10.52 -4.43
C HIS A 221 0.19 12.03 -4.64
N VAL A 222 -0.92 12.55 -5.15
CA VAL A 222 -1.08 13.98 -5.46
C VAL A 222 -1.92 14.64 -4.39
N SER A 223 -1.51 15.82 -3.95
CA SER A 223 -2.23 16.59 -2.92
C SER A 223 -3.70 16.78 -3.34
N TYR A 224 -4.62 16.58 -2.39
CA TYR A 224 -6.07 16.59 -2.58
C TYR A 224 -6.66 15.58 -3.59
N ILE A 225 -5.87 14.76 -4.28
CA ILE A 225 -6.36 13.67 -5.16
C ILE A 225 -6.10 12.31 -4.51
N GLY A 226 -4.96 12.17 -3.84
CA GLY A 226 -4.48 10.92 -3.27
C GLY A 226 -3.67 10.09 -4.28
N TRP A 227 -3.59 8.78 -4.02
CA TRP A 227 -2.91 7.84 -4.92
C TRP A 227 -3.62 7.72 -6.27
N MET A 228 -2.91 8.12 -7.32
CA MET A 228 -3.32 7.93 -8.72
C MET A 228 -3.08 6.47 -9.18
N GLY A 229 -3.51 6.15 -10.39
CA GLY A 229 -3.23 4.87 -11.04
C GLY A 229 -1.75 4.63 -11.30
N TRP A 230 -1.41 3.40 -11.71
CA TRP A 230 -0.03 3.02 -12.04
C TRP A 230 0.35 3.45 -13.45
N ALA A 231 1.41 4.24 -13.57
CA ALA A 231 2.16 4.43 -14.80
C ALA A 231 3.18 3.30 -14.96
N LYS A 232 3.49 2.95 -16.21
CA LYS A 232 4.51 1.97 -16.58
C LYS A 232 5.54 2.62 -17.50
N ASN A 233 6.82 2.30 -17.32
CA ASN A 233 7.91 2.55 -18.29
C ASN A 233 7.76 3.85 -19.12
N GLY A 234 8.09 5.00 -18.53
CA GLY A 234 8.11 6.29 -19.20
C GLY A 234 6.76 7.00 -19.36
N GLU A 235 5.64 6.33 -19.05
CA GLU A 235 4.32 6.98 -18.94
C GLU A 235 4.28 8.10 -17.90
N VAL A 236 3.32 9.02 -17.99
CA VAL A 236 3.24 10.09 -16.99
C VAL A 236 2.55 9.58 -15.72
N ALA A 237 3.10 9.90 -14.55
CA ALA A 237 2.41 9.78 -13.26
C ALA A 237 2.24 11.17 -12.62
N GLY A 238 1.06 11.48 -12.08
CA GLY A 238 0.78 12.73 -11.37
C GLY A 238 -0.30 13.58 -12.04
N ALA A 239 -0.35 14.87 -11.72
CA ALA A 239 -1.33 15.77 -12.29
C ALA A 239 -0.73 17.13 -12.65
N THR A 240 -1.14 17.71 -13.77
CA THR A 240 -0.68 19.05 -14.21
C THR A 240 -1.87 19.98 -14.43
N GLY A 241 -1.62 21.27 -14.68
CA GLY A 241 -2.66 22.21 -15.12
C GLY A 241 -3.68 22.63 -14.05
N GLY A 242 -3.46 22.33 -12.77
CA GLY A 242 -4.33 22.76 -11.67
C GLY A 242 -3.55 23.40 -10.52
N ALA A 243 -4.26 24.11 -9.64
CA ALA A 243 -3.72 24.55 -8.36
C ALA A 243 -3.70 23.38 -7.37
N ASN A 244 -2.75 23.37 -6.44
CA ASN A 244 -2.65 22.38 -5.35
C ASN A 244 -2.50 20.91 -5.80
N ASN A 245 -1.89 20.67 -6.96
CA ASN A 245 -1.65 19.33 -7.53
C ASN A 245 -0.22 18.83 -7.33
N ALA A 246 0.46 19.28 -6.27
CA ALA A 246 1.79 18.82 -5.93
C ALA A 246 1.80 17.32 -5.63
N ILE A 247 2.83 16.61 -6.10
CA ILE A 247 3.11 15.24 -5.64
C ILE A 247 3.58 15.32 -4.19
N GLU A 248 3.02 14.51 -3.30
CA GLU A 248 3.46 14.39 -1.89
C GLU A 248 4.35 13.15 -1.69
N ALA A 249 4.04 12.07 -2.42
CA ALA A 249 4.80 10.82 -2.40
C ALA A 249 4.76 10.09 -3.76
N ILE A 250 5.73 9.22 -4.00
CA ILE A 250 5.78 8.32 -5.16
C ILE A 250 5.98 6.89 -4.66
N GLU A 251 5.18 5.96 -5.17
CA GLU A 251 5.39 4.52 -5.00
C GLU A 251 6.02 3.96 -6.28
N ILE A 252 7.11 3.21 -6.16
CA ILE A 252 7.81 2.57 -7.27
C ILE A 252 7.84 1.07 -7.03
N LYS A 253 7.63 0.27 -8.08
CA LYS A 253 7.74 -1.19 -8.10
C LYS A 253 8.50 -1.66 -9.34
N LEU A 254 9.74 -2.10 -9.15
CA LEU A 254 10.50 -2.81 -10.17
C LEU A 254 10.10 -4.30 -10.18
N VAL A 255 9.60 -4.80 -11.30
CA VAL A 255 9.13 -6.20 -11.45
C VAL A 255 9.71 -6.84 -12.70
N ARG A 256 9.90 -8.17 -12.71
CA ARG A 256 10.35 -8.86 -13.93
C ARG A 256 9.31 -8.69 -15.03
N LYS A 257 9.76 -8.60 -16.29
CA LYS A 257 8.83 -8.61 -17.43
C LYS A 257 7.95 -9.85 -17.40
N GLY A 258 6.69 -9.67 -17.79
CA GLY A 258 5.65 -10.72 -17.72
C GLY A 258 4.94 -10.82 -16.38
N THR A 259 5.40 -10.11 -15.33
CA THR A 259 4.63 -9.98 -14.08
C THR A 259 3.35 -9.17 -14.36
N PRO A 260 2.16 -9.63 -13.91
CA PRO A 260 0.92 -8.87 -14.03
C PRO A 260 1.07 -7.46 -13.46
N ALA A 261 0.42 -6.49 -14.09
CA ALA A 261 0.40 -5.12 -13.56
C ALA A 261 -0.20 -5.11 -12.15
N PRO A 262 0.31 -4.27 -11.24
CA PRO A 262 -0.34 -4.06 -9.95
C PRO A 262 -1.81 -3.65 -10.16
N GLU A 263 -2.70 -4.13 -9.29
CA GLU A 263 -4.11 -3.75 -9.36
C GLU A 263 -4.25 -2.22 -9.39
N SER A 264 -4.93 -1.72 -10.42
CA SER A 264 -5.05 -0.30 -10.70
C SER A 264 -6.36 0.25 -10.19
N SER A 265 -6.29 1.42 -9.57
CA SER A 265 -7.44 2.15 -9.03
C SER A 265 -7.75 3.42 -9.85
N GLY A 266 -7.31 3.53 -11.10
CA GLY A 266 -7.66 4.67 -11.97
C GLY A 266 -6.58 5.06 -12.97
N MET A 267 -6.63 6.31 -13.44
CA MET A 267 -5.64 6.89 -14.36
C MET A 267 -4.34 7.26 -13.65
N ALA A 268 -3.21 7.02 -14.31
CA ALA A 268 -1.89 7.37 -13.78
C ALA A 268 -1.60 8.88 -13.85
N TYR A 269 -2.20 9.55 -14.84
CA TYR A 269 -2.00 10.97 -15.11
C TYR A 269 -3.28 11.71 -15.45
N LYS A 270 -3.39 12.95 -14.97
CA LYS A 270 -4.48 13.88 -15.29
C LYS A 270 -3.95 15.29 -15.59
N ASN A 271 -4.37 15.89 -16.71
CA ASN A 271 -4.21 17.33 -16.89
C ASN A 271 -5.51 18.01 -16.46
N ILE A 272 -5.49 18.70 -15.31
CA ILE A 272 -6.68 19.32 -14.71
C ILE A 272 -7.27 20.42 -15.60
N ALA A 273 -6.44 21.13 -16.38
CA ALA A 273 -6.91 22.19 -17.26
C ALA A 273 -7.71 21.66 -18.47
N THR A 274 -7.39 20.46 -18.96
CA THR A 274 -7.99 19.89 -20.17
C THR A 274 -8.84 18.64 -19.92
N HIS A 275 -8.82 18.09 -18.71
CA HIS A 275 -9.66 16.99 -18.24
C HIS A 275 -10.43 17.44 -16.99
N GLY A 276 -11.21 18.52 -17.11
CA GLY A 276 -12.31 18.74 -16.18
C GLY A 276 -13.36 17.65 -16.38
N ASP A 277 -13.99 17.18 -15.31
CA ASP A 277 -15.14 16.27 -15.44
C ASP A 277 -16.20 16.95 -16.32
N PRO A 278 -16.52 16.42 -17.52
CA PRO A 278 -17.53 17.01 -18.40
C PRO A 278 -18.95 16.80 -17.86
N SER A 279 -19.09 16.09 -16.74
CA SER A 279 -20.37 15.82 -16.10
C SER A 279 -21.15 17.11 -15.86
N PRO A 280 -22.44 17.17 -16.27
CA PRO A 280 -23.36 18.23 -15.87
C PRO A 280 -23.77 18.13 -14.38
N LEU A 281 -23.26 17.13 -13.66
CA LEU A 281 -23.43 16.95 -12.23
C LEU A 281 -22.07 17.12 -11.56
N LYS A 282 -21.93 18.16 -10.71
CA LYS A 282 -20.70 18.43 -9.96
C LYS A 282 -20.92 18.11 -8.49
N LEU A 283 -20.16 17.16 -7.97
CA LEU A 283 -20.20 16.76 -6.58
C LEU A 283 -19.23 17.60 -5.76
N SER A 284 -19.72 18.05 -4.61
CA SER A 284 -18.92 18.66 -3.55
C SER A 284 -18.95 17.75 -2.32
N LEU A 285 -17.81 17.52 -1.68
CA LEU A 285 -17.68 16.68 -0.48
C LEU A 285 -16.74 17.34 0.54
N SER A 286 -17.14 17.36 1.81
CA SER A 286 -16.29 17.76 2.93
C SER A 286 -16.35 16.70 4.02
N SER A 287 -15.21 16.44 4.65
CA SER A 287 -15.06 15.46 5.72
C SER A 287 -14.62 16.17 7.01
N HIS A 288 -15.27 15.81 8.12
CA HIS A 288 -14.81 16.16 9.45
C HIS A 288 -13.79 15.12 9.91
N VAL A 289 -12.53 15.51 10.00
CA VAL A 289 -11.44 14.62 10.42
C VAL A 289 -11.18 14.82 11.92
N GLY A 290 -11.09 13.72 12.66
CA GLY A 290 -10.85 13.74 14.10
C GLY A 290 -9.60 14.56 14.45
N MET A 291 -9.71 15.42 15.48
CA MET A 291 -8.66 16.37 15.90
C MET A 291 -8.20 17.39 14.82
N VAL A 292 -8.89 17.48 13.68
CA VAL A 292 -8.70 18.54 12.67
C VAL A 292 -9.92 19.45 12.63
N GLY A 293 -11.12 18.84 12.55
CA GLY A 293 -12.35 19.56 12.23
C GLY A 293 -12.78 19.33 10.78
N TRP A 294 -13.67 20.20 10.30
CA TRP A 294 -14.11 20.21 8.90
C TRP A 294 -12.97 20.64 7.99
N GLN A 295 -12.65 19.80 7.02
CA GLN A 295 -11.71 20.15 5.96
C GLN A 295 -12.39 20.98 4.87
N PRO A 296 -11.61 21.74 4.07
CA PRO A 296 -12.14 22.44 2.91
C PRO A 296 -12.95 21.51 2.01
N GLU A 297 -14.01 22.06 1.40
CA GLU A 297 -14.81 21.34 0.43
C GLU A 297 -13.95 20.98 -0.79
N VAL A 298 -14.01 19.72 -1.18
CA VAL A 298 -13.39 19.22 -2.41
C VAL A 298 -14.47 18.90 -3.44
N ARG A 299 -14.08 18.88 -4.71
CA ARG A 299 -14.94 18.62 -5.85
C ARG A 299 -14.49 17.38 -6.60
N ASP A 300 -15.33 16.88 -7.49
CA ASP A 300 -15.09 15.83 -8.48
C ASP A 300 -13.65 15.29 -8.56
N GLU A 301 -13.51 13.99 -8.28
CA GLU A 301 -12.26 13.22 -8.30
C GLU A 301 -11.19 13.62 -7.27
N MET A 302 -11.47 14.59 -6.39
CA MET A 302 -10.62 14.91 -5.25
C MET A 302 -10.98 14.08 -4.00
N MET A 303 -9.97 13.80 -3.20
CA MET A 303 -10.07 13.10 -1.93
C MET A 303 -10.52 14.07 -0.82
N SER A 304 -11.60 13.71 -0.12
CA SER A 304 -12.05 14.37 1.11
C SER A 304 -11.60 13.53 2.31
N GLY A 305 -10.77 14.10 3.18
CA GLY A 305 -10.14 13.36 4.29
C GLY A 305 -8.62 13.56 4.36
N THR A 306 -7.96 12.65 5.07
CA THR A 306 -6.49 12.52 5.06
C THR A 306 -6.09 11.05 4.91
N THR A 307 -4.95 10.80 4.29
CA THR A 307 -4.30 9.48 4.24
C THR A 307 -3.01 9.50 5.05
N GLY A 308 -2.63 8.39 5.69
CA GLY A 308 -1.32 8.26 6.34
C GLY A 308 -1.14 9.04 7.66
N GLN A 309 -2.17 9.71 8.17
CA GLN A 309 -2.10 10.47 9.43
C GLN A 309 -2.66 9.72 10.66
N SER A 310 -3.15 8.48 10.50
CA SER A 310 -3.88 7.76 11.56
C SER A 310 -5.06 8.54 12.15
N ARG A 311 -5.71 9.36 11.33
CA ARG A 311 -6.90 10.14 11.70
C ARG A 311 -8.13 9.55 11.02
N ARG A 312 -9.21 9.42 11.80
CA ARG A 312 -10.51 8.94 11.31
C ARG A 312 -11.32 10.11 10.73
N ILE A 313 -12.17 9.79 9.75
CA ILE A 313 -13.31 10.64 9.39
C ILE A 313 -14.41 10.37 10.42
N GLU A 314 -15.05 11.42 10.95
CA GLU A 314 -16.15 11.31 11.92
C GLU A 314 -17.50 11.68 11.31
N ALA A 315 -17.51 12.62 10.35
CA ALA A 315 -18.69 13.04 9.62
C ALA A 315 -18.35 13.47 8.18
N ILE A 316 -19.36 13.47 7.31
CA ILE A 316 -19.31 13.98 5.94
C ILE A 316 -20.47 14.92 5.65
N LYS A 317 -20.25 15.84 4.71
CA LYS A 317 -21.28 16.63 4.02
C LYS A 317 -21.05 16.54 2.53
N ALA A 318 -22.10 16.34 1.75
CA ALA A 318 -22.02 16.34 0.31
C ALA A 318 -23.13 17.20 -0.30
N SER A 319 -22.83 17.83 -1.44
CA SER A 319 -23.77 18.65 -2.20
C SER A 319 -23.63 18.33 -3.68
N LEU A 320 -24.71 18.45 -4.45
CA LEU A 320 -24.72 18.20 -5.88
C LEU A 320 -25.17 19.44 -6.62
N HIS A 321 -24.29 19.99 -7.46
CA HIS A 321 -24.66 21.05 -8.39
C HIS A 321 -25.11 20.42 -9.72
N ASN A 322 -26.41 20.48 -9.98
CA ASN A 322 -27.07 19.84 -11.10
C ASN A 322 -27.42 20.86 -12.20
N THR A 323 -26.78 20.74 -13.37
CA THR A 323 -27.08 21.56 -14.56
C THR A 323 -27.76 20.78 -15.68
N THR A 324 -28.28 19.58 -15.40
CA THR A 324 -28.94 18.72 -16.41
C THR A 324 -30.36 19.16 -16.77
N GLY A 325 -31.00 19.95 -15.89
CA GLY A 325 -32.44 20.25 -15.97
C GLY A 325 -33.36 19.11 -15.51
N LEU A 326 -32.81 17.95 -15.12
CA LEU A 326 -33.58 16.83 -14.60
C LEU A 326 -33.83 16.97 -13.08
N PRO A 327 -35.03 16.62 -12.57
CA PRO A 327 -35.30 16.63 -11.15
C PRO A 327 -34.52 15.54 -10.42
N GLY A 328 -33.99 15.85 -9.25
CA GLY A 328 -33.20 14.93 -8.43
C GLY A 328 -32.06 15.64 -7.70
N ASN A 329 -31.54 14.98 -6.67
CA ASN A 329 -30.40 15.45 -5.88
C ASN A 329 -29.59 14.24 -5.34
N ILE A 330 -28.61 14.49 -4.48
CA ILE A 330 -27.85 13.46 -3.78
C ILE A 330 -28.44 13.17 -2.39
N GLN A 331 -28.38 11.90 -1.99
CA GLN A 331 -28.51 11.47 -0.60
C GLN A 331 -27.32 10.60 -0.20
N TYR A 332 -26.99 10.63 1.09
CA TYR A 332 -25.88 9.87 1.62
C TYR A 332 -26.08 9.46 3.08
N SER A 333 -25.39 8.41 3.49
CA SER A 333 -25.47 7.85 4.83
C SER A 333 -24.11 7.29 5.23
N SER A 334 -23.81 7.34 6.52
CA SER A 334 -22.56 6.88 7.11
C SER A 334 -22.82 5.75 8.10
N HIS A 335 -21.98 4.71 8.06
CA HIS A 335 -21.87 3.70 9.10
C HIS A 335 -20.87 4.18 10.14
N VAL A 336 -21.35 4.47 11.34
CA VAL A 336 -20.53 5.02 12.43
C VAL A 336 -20.18 3.91 13.43
N SER A 337 -18.93 3.87 13.86
CA SER A 337 -18.44 2.87 14.81
C SER A 337 -19.26 2.83 16.09
N TYR A 338 -19.67 1.61 16.49
CA TYR A 338 -20.57 1.31 17.61
C TYR A 338 -21.98 1.96 17.52
N VAL A 339 -22.38 2.45 16.35
CA VAL A 339 -23.71 3.02 16.09
C VAL A 339 -24.38 2.29 14.94
N GLY A 340 -23.64 2.01 13.87
CA GLY A 340 -24.15 1.41 12.65
C GLY A 340 -24.54 2.43 11.60
N TRP A 341 -25.35 1.99 10.63
CA TRP A 341 -25.89 2.87 9.58
C TRP A 341 -26.86 3.89 10.17
N GLN A 342 -26.61 5.16 9.88
CA GLN A 342 -27.54 6.24 10.20
C GLN A 342 -28.55 6.47 9.05
N ASP A 343 -29.62 7.23 9.34
CA ASP A 343 -30.60 7.64 8.34
C ASP A 343 -29.95 8.37 7.16
N TRP A 344 -30.59 8.26 5.99
CA TRP A 344 -30.21 9.00 4.79
C TRP A 344 -30.33 10.50 5.02
N LYS A 345 -29.27 11.22 4.65
CA LYS A 345 -29.14 12.67 4.75
C LYS A 345 -29.29 13.31 3.37
N GLN A 346 -29.87 14.50 3.36
CA GLN A 346 -30.03 15.30 2.14
C GLN A 346 -28.74 16.10 1.87
N ALA A 347 -28.67 16.71 0.68
CA ALA A 347 -27.57 17.58 0.31
C ALA A 347 -27.30 18.66 1.38
N GLY A 348 -26.04 18.77 1.83
CA GLY A 348 -25.57 19.73 2.82
C GLY A 348 -25.70 19.30 4.29
N ASP A 349 -26.52 18.28 4.59
CA ASP A 349 -26.73 17.80 5.95
C ASP A 349 -25.51 17.04 6.50
N VAL A 350 -25.31 17.04 7.81
CA VAL A 350 -24.25 16.25 8.43
C VAL A 350 -24.65 14.77 8.50
N SER A 351 -23.83 13.88 7.93
CA SER A 351 -23.92 12.43 8.13
C SER A 351 -22.70 11.94 8.90
N GLY A 352 -22.91 11.31 10.07
CA GLY A 352 -21.87 10.95 11.02
C GLY A 352 -22.02 11.65 12.37
N THR A 353 -20.90 11.82 13.08
CA THR A 353 -20.80 12.56 14.35
C THR A 353 -19.63 13.53 14.30
N THR A 354 -19.64 14.59 15.10
CA THR A 354 -18.51 15.53 15.20
C THR A 354 -18.03 15.58 16.64
N GLY A 355 -16.73 15.37 16.87
CA GLY A 355 -16.11 15.53 18.20
C GLY A 355 -16.41 14.40 19.20
N GLN A 356 -17.09 13.33 18.76
CA GLN A 356 -17.42 12.17 19.61
C GLN A 356 -16.40 11.04 19.54
N PHE A 357 -15.32 11.23 18.79
CA PHE A 357 -14.27 10.23 18.60
C PHE A 357 -14.72 8.92 17.94
N ARG A 358 -15.87 8.93 17.24
CA ARG A 358 -16.39 7.78 16.48
C ARG A 358 -15.97 7.89 15.02
N SER A 359 -15.43 6.81 14.47
CA SER A 359 -15.06 6.73 13.06
C SER A 359 -16.27 6.41 12.20
N ILE A 360 -16.32 7.01 11.01
CA ILE A 360 -17.07 6.46 9.89
C ILE A 360 -16.28 5.26 9.35
N GLU A 361 -16.91 4.10 9.31
CA GLU A 361 -16.33 2.83 8.83
C GLU A 361 -16.75 2.52 7.39
N ALA A 362 -17.94 2.99 6.98
CA ALA A 362 -18.43 2.92 5.62
C ALA A 362 -19.34 4.09 5.25
N VAL A 363 -19.43 4.39 3.96
CA VAL A 363 -20.33 5.41 3.40
C VAL A 363 -21.13 4.84 2.24
N ARG A 364 -22.29 5.42 1.98
CA ARG A 364 -23.10 5.14 0.78
C ARG A 364 -23.71 6.42 0.23
N PHE A 365 -23.76 6.52 -1.10
CA PHE A 365 -24.31 7.67 -1.81
C PHE A 365 -25.27 7.18 -2.89
N LEU A 366 -26.38 7.90 -3.09
CA LEU A 366 -27.31 7.66 -4.18
C LEU A 366 -27.80 8.98 -4.77
N LEU A 367 -28.19 8.93 -6.04
CA LEU A 367 -28.95 10.00 -6.69
C LEU A 367 -30.44 9.74 -6.50
N THR A 368 -31.25 10.79 -6.48
CA THR A 368 -32.71 10.73 -6.32
C THR A 368 -33.43 11.25 -7.57
N GLY A 369 -34.75 11.06 -7.62
CA GLY A 369 -35.58 11.54 -8.72
C GLY A 369 -35.19 10.93 -10.07
N LYS A 370 -35.27 11.73 -11.14
CA LYS A 370 -34.92 11.32 -12.50
C LYS A 370 -33.41 11.18 -12.71
N LEU A 371 -32.59 11.81 -11.85
CA LEU A 371 -31.15 11.59 -11.87
C LEU A 371 -30.79 10.12 -11.57
N ALA A 372 -31.48 9.50 -10.60
CA ALA A 372 -31.23 8.11 -10.17
C ALA A 372 -31.37 7.06 -11.28
N THR A 373 -32.17 7.35 -12.30
CA THR A 373 -32.40 6.45 -13.44
C THR A 373 -31.60 6.85 -14.68
N THR A 374 -30.94 8.01 -14.66
CA THR A 374 -30.20 8.55 -15.81
C THR A 374 -28.69 8.50 -15.61
N TYR A 375 -28.22 8.61 -14.37
CA TYR A 375 -26.80 8.65 -14.01
C TYR A 375 -26.49 7.67 -12.88
N ASP A 376 -25.27 7.14 -12.91
CA ASP A 376 -24.68 6.40 -11.79
C ASP A 376 -23.80 7.32 -10.96
N ILE A 377 -23.77 7.11 -9.64
CA ILE A 377 -22.78 7.72 -8.74
C ILE A 377 -21.81 6.64 -8.25
N TRP A 378 -20.52 6.88 -8.49
CA TRP A 378 -19.42 6.00 -8.10
C TRP A 378 -18.57 6.66 -7.01
N TYR A 379 -18.22 5.88 -5.99
CA TYR A 379 -17.42 6.34 -4.85
C TYR A 379 -16.61 5.20 -4.26
N ARG A 380 -15.56 5.53 -3.49
CA ARG A 380 -14.75 4.55 -2.77
C ARG A 380 -14.19 5.15 -1.49
N GLY A 381 -13.91 4.30 -0.52
CA GLY A 381 -13.25 4.68 0.73
C GLY A 381 -11.78 4.30 0.75
N TYR A 382 -10.98 5.06 1.49
CA TYR A 382 -9.64 4.66 1.90
C TYR A 382 -9.67 4.17 3.35
N SER A 383 -9.08 3.01 3.61
CA SER A 383 -8.83 2.49 4.96
C SER A 383 -7.32 2.42 5.19
N GLN A 384 -6.85 2.81 6.38
CA GLN A 384 -5.43 2.86 6.69
C GLN A 384 -4.71 1.50 6.50
N TYR A 385 -5.40 0.39 6.81
CA TYR A 385 -4.80 -0.95 6.80
C TYR A 385 -5.05 -1.72 5.49
N VAL A 386 -5.97 -1.23 4.65
CA VAL A 386 -6.35 -1.88 3.39
C VAL A 386 -5.90 -1.07 2.17
N GLY A 387 -5.81 0.25 2.31
CA GLY A 387 -5.64 1.19 1.21
C GLY A 387 -6.98 1.65 0.63
N TRP A 388 -6.94 2.08 -0.63
CA TRP A 388 -8.16 2.38 -1.39
C TRP A 388 -8.90 1.09 -1.69
N MET A 389 -10.16 1.00 -1.23
CA MET A 389 -11.04 -0.11 -1.56
C MET A 389 -11.58 0.04 -3.00
N GLY A 390 -12.20 -1.03 -3.51
CA GLY A 390 -12.89 -1.01 -4.79
C GLY A 390 -13.99 0.05 -4.86
N TRP A 391 -14.40 0.39 -6.08
CA TRP A 391 -15.49 1.32 -6.32
C TRP A 391 -16.84 0.71 -5.96
N ALA A 392 -17.64 1.43 -5.17
CA ALA A 392 -19.05 1.17 -4.93
C ALA A 392 -19.90 2.10 -5.80
N LYS A 393 -21.15 1.70 -6.06
CA LYS A 393 -22.11 2.52 -6.79
C LYS A 393 -23.50 2.54 -6.15
N ASN A 394 -24.24 3.62 -6.38
CA ASN A 394 -25.70 3.73 -6.17
C ASN A 394 -26.21 3.05 -4.88
N GLY A 395 -25.74 3.53 -3.73
CA GLY A 395 -26.17 3.07 -2.41
C GLY A 395 -25.43 1.85 -1.87
N GLN A 396 -24.56 1.21 -2.66
CA GLN A 396 -23.69 0.14 -2.16
C GLN A 396 -22.69 0.66 -1.11
N PRO A 397 -22.35 -0.12 -0.08
CA PRO A 397 -21.41 0.34 0.94
C PRO A 397 -19.98 0.45 0.39
N ALA A 398 -19.32 1.57 0.66
CA ALA A 398 -17.87 1.73 0.49
C ALA A 398 -17.22 1.82 1.88
N GLY A 399 -16.59 0.73 2.33
CA GLY A 399 -16.01 0.61 3.67
C GLY A 399 -16.17 -0.78 4.27
N SER A 400 -15.80 -0.90 5.55
CA SER A 400 -16.09 -2.09 6.37
C SER A 400 -17.27 -1.78 7.30
N THR A 401 -18.07 -2.80 7.63
CA THR A 401 -19.21 -2.66 8.57
C THR A 401 -19.06 -3.56 9.80
N GLY A 402 -17.86 -4.10 10.01
CA GLY A 402 -17.47 -4.96 11.13
C GLY A 402 -15.98 -5.25 11.09
#